data_AF-A0A921B7S3-F1
#
_entry.id   AF-A0A921B7S3-F1
#
_cell.length_a   1.000
_cell.length_b   1.000
_cell.length_c   1.000
_cell.angle_alpha   90.00
_cell.angle_beta   90.00
_cell.angle_gamma   90.00
#
_symmetry.space_group_name_H-M   'P 1'
#
loop_
_entity.id
_entity.type
_entity.pdbx_description
1 polymer ?
#
loop_
_entity_poly.entity_id
_entity_poly.type
_entity_poly.pdbx_seq_one_letter_code
_entity_poly.pdbx_strand_id
1 'polypeptide(L)' 'MDIEQEIKEQINANPILLYMKGSPDAPQCGFSSRATQLLMHAENRSLL' A
#
# COMPACT_ATOMS: atom_id res chain seq x y z
N MET A 1 8.73 0.63 21.71
CA MET A 1 8.54 1.55 20.56
C MET A 1 7.09 2.00 20.62
N ASP A 2 6.85 3.31 20.54
CA ASP A 2 5.49 3.85 20.53
C ASP A 2 4.86 3.66 19.14
N ILE A 3 3.56 3.37 19.08
CA ILE A 3 2.87 3.08 17.80
C ILE A 3 2.89 4.28 16.88
N GLU A 4 2.80 5.50 17.43
CA GLU A 4 2.91 6.72 16.64
C GLU A 4 4.30 6.87 16.01
N GLN A 5 5.35 6.46 16.73
CA GLN A 5 6.71 6.52 16.24
C GLN A 5 6.91 5.55 15.07
N GLU A 6 6.39 4.32 15.18
CA GLU A 6 6.46 3.32 14.11
C GLU A 6 5.73 3.81 12.84
N ILE A 7 4.51 4.35 12.98
CA ILE A 7 3.74 4.87 11.85
C ILE A 7 4.46 6.06 11.19
N LYS A 8 5.05 6.97 11.98
CA LYS A 8 5.84 8.10 11.46
C LYS A 8 7.04 7.61 10.65
N GLU A 9 7.75 6.61 11.13
CA GLU A 9 8.89 6.01 10.41
C GLU A 9 8.46 5.37 9.09
N GLN A 10 7.36 4.61 9.10
CA GLN A 10 6.80 4.00 7.89
C GLN A 10 6.39 5.04 6.84
N ILE A 11 5.72 6.12 7.24
CA ILE A 11 5.31 7.20 6.33
C ILE A 11 6.54 7.92 5.76
N ASN A 12 7.55 8.22 6.59
CA ASN A 12 8.74 8.94 6.14
C ASN A 12 9.64 8.10 5.21
N ALA A 13 9.66 6.77 5.38
CA ALA A 13 10.51 5.88 4.60
C ALA A 13 9.94 5.55 3.20
N ASN A 14 8.64 5.74 2.98
CA ASN A 14 7.96 5.27 1.77
C ASN A 14 7.27 6.45 1.04
N PRO A 15 7.74 6.88 -0.13
CA PRO A 15 7.11 7.95 -0.91
C PRO A 15 5.65 7.66 -1.28
N ILE A 16 5.31 6.38 -1.44
CA ILE A 16 3.95 5.88 -1.63
C ILE A 16 3.78 4.70 -0.68
N LEU A 17 2.77 4.76 0.18
CA LEU A 17 2.46 3.73 1.16
C LEU A 17 0.96 3.43 1.17
N LEU A 18 0.60 2.14 1.10
CA LEU A 18 -0.78 1.67 1.23
C LEU A 18 -0.92 0.80 2.47
N TYR A 19 -1.63 1.31 3.48
CA TYR A 19 -2.17 0.45 4.55
C TYR A 19 -3.41 -0.27 4.05
N MET A 20 -3.46 -1.60 4.21
CA MET A 20 -4.55 -2.43 3.71
C MET A 20 -4.88 -3.60 4.62
N LYS A 21 -6.04 -4.24 4.39
CA LYS A 21 -6.41 -5.51 5.05
C LYS A 21 -5.96 -6.69 4.18
N GLY A 22 -5.08 -7.53 4.72
CA GLY A 22 -4.40 -8.60 3.99
C GLY A 22 -3.12 -8.11 3.31
N SER A 23 -2.71 -8.82 2.26
CA SER A 23 -1.54 -8.49 1.44
C SER A 23 -1.94 -8.21 -0.02
N PRO A 24 -1.04 -7.67 -0.85
CA PRO A 24 -1.35 -7.41 -2.26
C PRO A 24 -1.76 -8.65 -3.07
N ASP A 25 -1.17 -9.80 -2.76
CA ASP A 25 -1.46 -11.12 -3.35
C ASP A 25 -2.69 -11.80 -2.73
N ALA A 26 -3.02 -11.48 -1.48
CA ALA A 26 -4.16 -12.03 -0.74
C ALA A 26 -4.96 -10.95 0.02
N PRO A 27 -5.73 -10.09 -0.68
CA PRO A 27 -6.50 -9.04 -0.05
C PRO A 27 -7.71 -9.60 0.71
N GLN A 28 -7.97 -9.06 1.91
CA GLN A 28 -9.04 -9.53 2.80
C GLN A 28 -10.27 -8.60 2.82
N CYS A 29 -10.30 -7.59 1.96
CA CYS A 29 -11.41 -6.64 1.85
C CYS A 29 -11.55 -6.14 0.40
N GLY A 30 -12.80 -5.98 -0.09
CA GLY A 30 -13.07 -5.52 -1.46
C GLY A 30 -12.48 -4.14 -1.78
N PHE A 31 -12.44 -3.22 -0.82
CA PHE A 31 -11.79 -1.91 -0.98
C PHE A 31 -10.28 -2.04 -1.15
N SER A 32 -9.65 -2.86 -0.30
CA SER A 32 -8.21 -3.15 -0.36
C SER A 32 -7.82 -3.84 -1.66
N SER A 33 -8.66 -4.77 -2.17
CA SER A 33 -8.45 -5.42 -3.47
C SER A 33 -8.45 -4.41 -4.62
N ARG A 34 -9.44 -3.51 -4.66
CA ARG A 34 -9.53 -2.48 -5.72
C ARG A 34 -8.37 -1.49 -5.68
N ALA A 35 -7.99 -1.01 -4.49
CA ALA A 35 -6.86 -0.09 -4.34
C ALA A 35 -5.54 -0.71 -4.83
N THR A 36 -5.28 -1.96 -4.43
CA THR A 36 -4.08 -2.71 -4.85
C THR A 36 -4.03 -2.91 -6.36
N GLN A 37 -5.14 -3.31 -6.98
CA GLN A 37 -5.23 -3.47 -8.43
C GLN A 37 -4.89 -2.18 -9.16
N LEU A 38 -5.45 -1.05 -8.73
CA LEU A 38 -5.18 0.25 -9.37
C LEU A 38 -3.69 0.63 -9.29
N LEU A 39 -3.07 0.46 -8.12
CA LEU A 39 -1.65 0.77 -7.94
C LEU A 39 -0.75 -0.13 -8.82
N MET A 40 -1.00 -1.43 -8.85
CA MET A 40 -0.25 -2.37 -9.71
C MET A 40 -0.41 -2.05 -11.20
N HIS A 41 -1.61 -1.64 -11.63
CA HIS A 41 -1.83 -1.22 -13.03
C HIS A 41 -1.18 0.12 -13.35
N ALA A 42 -1.09 1.04 -12.39
CA ALA A 42 -0.41 2.33 -12.56
C ALA A 42 1.11 2.15 -12.68
N GLU A 43 1.70 1.27 -11.85
CA GLU A 43 3.13 0.91 -11.94
C GLU A 43 3.50 0.37 -13.33
N ASN A 44 2.70 -0.56 -13.85
CA ASN A 44 2.91 -1.15 -15.18
C ASN A 44 2.81 -0.13 -16.33
N ARG A 45 2.21 1.05 -16.08
CA ARG A 45 2.02 2.09 -17.10
C ARG A 45 3.20 3.06 -17.19
N SER A 46 4.10 3.07 -16.21
CA SER A 46 5.29 3.94 -16.21
C SER A 46 6.44 3.42 -17.11
N LEU A 47 6.24 2.28 -17.78
CA LEU A 47 7.18 1.66 -18.73
C LEU A 47 6.80 1.90 -20.21
N LEU A 48 5.82 2.79 -20.48
CA LEU A 48 5.50 3.36 -21.79
C LEU A 48 5.78 4.87 -21.78
#